data_AF-A0A951D2Q0-F1
#
_entry.id   AF-A0A951D2Q0-F1
#
_cell.length_a   1.000
_cell.length_b   1.000
_cell.length_c   1.000
_cell.angle_alpha   90.00
_cell.angle_beta   90.00
_cell.angle_gamma   90.00
#
_symmetry.space_group_name_H-M   'P 1'
#
loop_
_entity.id
_entity.type
_entity.pdbx_description
1 polymer ?
#
loop_
_entity_poly.entity_id
_entity_poly.type
_entity_poly.pdbx_seq_one_letter_code
_entity_poly.pdbx_strand_id
1 'polypeptide(L)'
;EAITSAVEVILSNPNVKAVLFNIFGGITRGDEVARGLIEAFAQIRPQVPFVVRLDGTNDEEGRRLLAEANLPNVFGESTMDGAARRVVELAAGAG
;
A
#
# COMPACT_ATOMS: atom_id res chain seq x y z
N GLU A 1 -9.82 -2.48 -10.78
CA GLU A 1 -9.22 -3.54 -11.62
C GLU A 1 -7.69 -3.50 -11.63
N ALA A 2 -7.04 -2.45 -12.15
CA ALA A 2 -5.56 -2.44 -12.30
C ALA A 2 -4.78 -2.68 -10.98
N ILE A 3 -5.23 -2.09 -9.86
CA ILE A 3 -4.59 -2.28 -8.54
C ILE A 3 -4.72 -3.73 -8.09
N THR A 4 -5.92 -4.32 -8.17
CA THR A 4 -6.19 -5.71 -7.80
C THR A 4 -5.29 -6.68 -8.57
N SER A 5 -5.24 -6.57 -9.90
CA SER A 5 -4.40 -7.44 -10.73
C SER A 5 -2.90 -7.29 -10.43
N ALA A 6 -2.44 -6.07 -10.15
CA ALA A 6 -1.04 -5.84 -9.77
C ALA A 6 -0.70 -6.54 -8.45
N VAL A 7 -1.58 -6.44 -7.45
CA VAL A 7 -1.40 -7.11 -6.15
C VAL A 7 -1.39 -8.64 -6.32
N GLU A 8 -2.30 -9.21 -7.10
CA GLU A 8 -2.34 -10.65 -7.39
C GLU A 8 -1.04 -11.16 -8.04
N VAL A 9 -0.52 -10.42 -9.04
CA VAL A 9 0.74 -10.78 -9.70
C VAL A 9 1.91 -10.75 -8.73
N ILE A 10 2.01 -9.71 -7.89
CA ILE A 10 3.07 -9.62 -6.88
C ILE A 10 2.99 -10.79 -5.90
N LEU A 11 1.79 -11.10 -5.40
CA LEU A 11 1.57 -12.17 -4.43
C LEU A 11 1.67 -13.58 -5.01
N SER A 12 1.70 -13.73 -6.34
CA SER A 12 1.96 -15.02 -6.97
C SER A 12 3.38 -15.54 -6.73
N ASN A 13 4.32 -14.67 -6.33
CA ASN A 13 5.69 -15.06 -6.00
C ASN A 13 5.81 -15.38 -4.50
N PRO A 14 6.08 -16.64 -4.11
CA PRO A 14 6.16 -17.05 -2.71
C PRO A 14 7.36 -16.45 -1.94
N ASN A 15 8.33 -15.84 -2.64
CA ASN A 15 9.48 -15.20 -2.00
C ASN A 15 9.19 -13.76 -1.53
N VAL A 16 8.02 -13.21 -1.85
CA VAL A 16 7.63 -11.87 -1.40
C VAL A 16 7.36 -11.91 0.10
N LYS A 17 8.14 -11.12 0.87
CA LYS A 17 7.99 -11.01 2.33
C LYS A 17 7.31 -9.72 2.77
N ALA A 18 7.39 -8.68 1.95
CA ALA A 18 6.74 -7.40 2.16
C ALA A 18 6.66 -6.67 0.81
N VAL A 19 5.72 -5.73 0.68
CA VAL A 19 5.51 -4.95 -0.54
C VAL A 19 5.49 -3.47 -0.21
N LEU A 20 6.24 -2.67 -0.97
CA LEU A 20 6.14 -1.21 -0.93
C LEU A 20 5.36 -0.73 -2.15
N PHE A 21 4.20 -0.13 -1.89
CA PHE A 21 3.38 0.54 -2.88
C PHE A 21 3.64 2.04 -2.82
N ASN A 22 4.46 2.54 -3.75
CA ASN A 22 4.78 3.96 -3.85
C ASN A 22 4.01 4.59 -5.02
N ILE A 23 3.10 5.51 -4.74
CA ILE A 23 2.30 6.20 -5.76
C ILE A 23 2.61 7.70 -5.73
N PHE A 24 3.01 8.22 -6.88
CA PHE A 24 3.04 9.65 -7.17
C PHE A 24 1.78 10.04 -7.96
N GLY A 25 0.83 10.68 -7.29
CA GLY A 25 -0.36 11.28 -7.87
C GLY A 25 -0.02 12.57 -8.60
N GLY A 26 0.10 12.50 -9.93
CA GLY A 26 0.08 13.70 -10.77
C GLY A 26 -1.36 14.17 -10.98
N ILE A 27 -1.96 13.70 -12.07
CA ILE A 27 -3.36 13.97 -12.45
C ILE A 27 -4.33 13.11 -11.63
N THR A 28 -3.95 11.86 -11.33
CA THR A 28 -4.77 10.96 -10.52
C THR A 28 -4.69 11.38 -9.05
N ARG A 29 -5.86 11.59 -8.43
CA ARG A 29 -5.95 12.06 -7.05
C ARG A 29 -5.66 10.93 -6.05
N GLY A 30 -4.93 11.24 -4.99
CA GLY A 30 -4.55 10.30 -3.94
C GLY A 30 -5.75 9.67 -3.23
N ASP A 31 -6.87 10.38 -3.11
CA ASP A 31 -8.10 9.85 -2.51
C ASP A 31 -8.78 8.77 -3.37
N GLU A 32 -8.74 8.90 -4.70
CA GLU A 32 -9.25 7.86 -5.61
C GLU A 32 -8.38 6.60 -5.55
N VAL A 33 -7.06 6.80 -5.53
CA VAL A 33 -6.09 5.71 -5.37
C VAL A 33 -6.30 4.98 -4.04
N ALA A 34 -6.46 5.72 -2.94
CA ALA A 34 -6.69 5.16 -1.62
C ALA A 34 -7.95 4.29 -1.58
N ARG A 35 -9.07 4.77 -2.16
CA ARG A 35 -10.31 3.98 -2.26
C ARG A 35 -10.11 2.69 -3.05
N GLY A 36 -9.40 2.76 -4.18
CA GLY A 36 -9.07 1.58 -4.99
C GLY A 36 -8.21 0.56 -4.25
N LEU A 37 -7.23 1.02 -3.46
CA LEU A 37 -6.41 0.16 -2.59
C LEU A 37 -7.26 -0.50 -1.48
N ILE A 38 -8.14 0.26 -0.84
CA ILE A 38 -9.02 -0.25 0.23
C ILE A 38 -9.91 -1.36 -0.31
N GLU A 39 -10.54 -1.15 -1.46
CA GLU A 39 -11.39 -2.15 -2.10
C GLU A 39 -10.59 -3.41 -2.49
N ALA A 40 -9.42 -3.23 -3.12
CA ALA A 40 -8.56 -4.34 -3.53
C ALA A 40 -8.08 -5.16 -2.32
N PHE A 41 -7.64 -4.52 -1.24
CA PHE A 41 -7.17 -5.22 -0.05
C PHE A 41 -8.28 -5.87 0.77
N ALA A 42 -9.49 -5.31 0.76
CA ALA A 42 -10.65 -5.96 1.37
C ALA A 42 -11.01 -7.29 0.65
N GLN A 43 -10.80 -7.36 -0.66
CA GLN A 43 -11.03 -8.57 -1.47
C GLN A 43 -9.88 -9.57 -1.31
N ILE A 44 -8.64 -9.13 -1.52
CA ILE A 44 -7.45 -10.01 -1.59
C ILE A 44 -7.02 -10.50 -0.20
N ARG A 45 -7.18 -9.68 0.84
CA ARG A 45 -6.73 -9.95 2.22
C ARG A 45 -5.26 -10.44 2.27
N PRO A 46 -4.29 -9.55 1.95
CA PRO A 46 -2.89 -9.93 1.87
C PRO A 46 -2.34 -10.44 3.22
N GLN A 47 -1.61 -11.56 3.17
CA GLN A 47 -0.94 -12.12 4.34
C GLN A 47 0.41 -11.46 4.61
N VAL A 48 1.06 -10.93 3.56
CA VAL A 48 2.33 -10.21 3.68
C VAL A 48 2.07 -8.73 3.98
N PRO A 49 2.97 -8.06 4.71
CA PRO A 49 2.88 -6.63 4.97
C PRO A 49 2.99 -5.78 3.70
N PHE A 50 2.09 -4.81 3.56
CA PHE A 50 2.11 -3.76 2.55
C PHE A 50 2.40 -2.42 3.22
N VAL A 51 3.39 -1.69 2.71
CA VAL A 51 3.64 -0.29 3.05
C VAL A 51 3.17 0.56 1.87
N VAL A 52 2.29 1.51 2.11
CA VAL A 52 1.73 2.39 1.09
C VAL A 52 2.22 3.81 1.33
N ARG A 53 2.74 4.44 0.29
CA ARG A 53 3.11 5.85 0.28
C ARG A 53 2.39 6.53 -0.87
N LEU A 54 1.59 7.53 -0.53
CA LEU A 54 0.87 8.39 -1.47
C LEU A 54 1.48 9.79 -1.38
N ASP A 55 1.82 10.37 -2.53
CA ASP A 55 2.34 11.73 -2.66
C ASP A 55 1.79 12.38 -3.92
N GLY A 56 1.45 13.66 -3.88
CA GLY A 56 0.84 14.40 -4.99
C GLY A 56 -0.54 14.96 -4.69
N THR A 57 -1.41 15.08 -5.70
CA THR A 57 -2.72 15.73 -5.55
C THR A 57 -3.62 14.97 -4.55
N ASN A 58 -4.14 15.63 -3.51
CA ASN A 58 -4.98 15.04 -2.45
C ASN A 58 -4.36 13.83 -1.73
N ASP A 59 -3.04 13.84 -1.58
CA ASP A 59 -2.31 12.80 -0.86
C ASP A 59 -2.66 12.73 0.64
N GLU A 60 -2.86 13.87 1.31
CA GLU A 60 -3.28 13.94 2.71
C GLU A 60 -4.61 13.21 2.95
N GLU A 61 -5.59 13.48 2.12
CA GLU A 61 -6.89 12.81 2.18
C GLU A 61 -6.78 11.32 1.86
N GLY A 62 -5.98 10.95 0.86
CA GLY A 62 -5.70 9.54 0.56
C GLY A 62 -5.07 8.79 1.74
N ARG A 63 -4.09 9.40 2.41
CA ARG A 63 -3.47 8.83 3.62
C ARG A 63 -4.46 8.71 4.76
N ARG A 64 -5.33 9.70 4.95
CA ARG A 64 -6.39 9.67 5.95
C ARG A 64 -7.36 8.51 5.72
N LEU A 65 -7.85 8.34 4.48
CA LEU A 65 -8.74 7.24 4.10
C LEU A 65 -8.10 5.87 4.38
N LEU A 66 -6.82 5.70 4.05
CA LEU A 66 -6.09 4.44 4.32
C LEU A 66 -5.96 4.18 5.83
N ALA A 67 -5.69 5.21 6.63
CA ALA A 67 -5.60 5.07 8.08
C ALA A 67 -6.96 4.72 8.71
N GLU A 68 -8.04 5.35 8.27
CA GLU A 68 -9.40 5.10 8.77
C GLU A 68 -9.92 3.71 8.37
N ALA A 69 -9.50 3.18 7.23
CA ALA A 69 -9.88 1.83 6.78
C ALA A 69 -9.34 0.70 7.67
N ASN A 70 -8.30 0.98 8.48
CA ASN A 70 -7.70 0.07 9.45
C ASN A 70 -7.46 -1.35 8.89
N LEU A 71 -6.89 -1.40 7.68
CA LEU A 71 -6.69 -2.64 6.96
C LEU A 71 -5.57 -3.48 7.60
N PRO A 72 -5.79 -4.78 7.82
CA PRO A 72 -4.77 -5.65 8.39
C PRO A 72 -3.57 -5.73 7.45
N ASN A 73 -2.36 -5.73 8.02
CA ASN A 73 -1.09 -5.81 7.29
C ASN A 73 -0.82 -4.66 6.30
N VAL A 74 -1.58 -3.56 6.35
CA VAL A 74 -1.34 -2.37 5.52
C VAL A 74 -0.87 -1.22 6.40
N PHE A 75 0.24 -0.59 6.03
CA PHE A 75 0.87 0.50 6.78
C PHE A 75 1.03 1.72 5.86
N GLY A 76 0.64 2.90 6.32
CA GLY A 76 0.80 4.15 5.58
C GLY A 76 2.08 4.89 5.99
N GLU A 77 2.80 5.43 5.02
CA GLU A 77 4.00 6.26 5.24
C GLU A 77 3.95 7.53 4.38
N SER A 78 4.42 8.65 4.93
CA SER A 78 4.39 9.97 4.25
C SER A 78 5.65 10.24 3.43
N THR A 79 6.78 9.62 3.77
CA THR A 79 8.08 9.84 3.12
C THR A 79 8.57 8.57 2.46
N MET A 80 9.35 8.72 1.39
CA MET A 80 9.98 7.57 0.71
C MET A 80 10.95 6.84 1.65
N ASP A 81 11.76 7.58 2.41
CA ASP A 81 12.71 6.99 3.36
C ASP A 81 12.01 6.25 4.51
N GLY A 82 10.91 6.82 5.03
CA GLY A 82 10.05 6.14 6.01
C GLY A 82 9.47 4.85 5.45
N ALA A 83 8.90 4.91 4.25
CA ALA A 83 8.31 3.77 3.58
C ALA A 83 9.32 2.64 3.29
N ALA A 84 10.51 3.00 2.79
CA ALA A 84 11.60 2.07 2.51
C ALA A 84 12.13 1.40 3.79
N ARG A 85 12.35 2.17 4.86
CA ARG A 85 12.78 1.63 6.15
C ARG A 85 11.72 0.70 6.74
N ARG A 86 10.46 1.13 6.72
CA ARG A 86 9.34 0.36 7.27
C ARG A 86 9.14 -0.97 6.57
N VAL A 87 9.20 -0.99 5.23
CA VAL A 87 9.01 -2.24 4.47
C VAL A 87 10.15 -3.23 4.72
N VAL A 88 11.39 -2.74 4.90
CA VAL A 88 12.55 -3.58 5.22
C VAL A 88 12.43 -4.18 6.63
N GLU A 89 12.04 -3.38 7.61
CA GLU A 89 11.77 -3.86 8.97
C GLU A 89 10.71 -4.97 8.98
N LEU A 90 9.61 -4.75 8.26
CA LEU A 90 8.52 -5.71 8.15
C LEU A 90 8.94 -6.99 7.42
N ALA A 91 9.74 -6.88 6.36
CA ALA A 91 10.29 -8.04 5.64
C ALA A 91 11.25 -8.88 6.49
N ALA A 92 12.00 -8.25 7.40
CA ALA A 92 12.93 -8.91 8.31
C ALA A 92 12.21 -9.61 9.48
N GLY A 93 11.07 -9.06 9.93
CA GLY A 93 10.26 -9.62 11.01
C GLY A 93 9.26 -10.71 10.58
N ALA A 94 9.00 -10.88 9.29
CA ALA A 94 8.09 -11.89 8.74
C ALA A 94 8.69 -13.32 8.69
N GLY A 95 9.47 -13.68 9.71
CA GLY A 95 10.10 -15.00 9.88
C GLY A 95 9.34 -15.91 10.84
#